data_AF-A0A4R0MKD9-F1
#
_entry.id   AF-A0A4R0MKD9-F1
#
_cell.length_a   1.000
_cell.length_b   1.000
_cell.length_c   1.000
_cell.angle_alpha   90.00
_cell.angle_beta   90.00
_cell.angle_gamma   90.00
#
_symmetry.space_group_name_H-M   'P 1'
#
loop_
_entity.id
_entity.type
_entity.pdbx_description
1 polymer ?
#
loop_
_entity_poly.entity_id
_entity_poly.type
_entity_poly.pdbx_seq_one_letter_code
_entity_poly.pdbx_strand_id
1 'polypeptide(L)'
;MEKDNVNTVKYPALLDIKFAKVASSLGITKRELFVKMVEYFYRTKKDPSDINDDLLKSSFAKSHKVYTSFIKTQEQLLLIPMKEAMDKMISNQKDIVKYFNEQVVNANKSILKNQQEHISKLQETENLLVKAIEGKEKLKTNFLLILNGYIRNREELGSFKAREREDLIENVRKQIASL
;
A
#
# COMPACT_ATOMS: atom_id res chain seq x y z
N MET A 1 -71.20 -7.13 42.61
CA MET A 1 -70.05 -7.12 43.54
C MET A 1 -69.80 -8.55 43.94
N GLU A 2 -68.82 -9.21 43.32
CA GLU A 2 -68.41 -10.54 43.75
C GLU A 2 -67.93 -10.47 45.20
N LYS A 3 -68.43 -11.37 46.05
CA LYS A 3 -67.89 -11.56 47.38
C LYS A 3 -66.47 -12.09 47.20
N ASP A 4 -65.46 -11.29 47.55
CA ASP A 4 -64.09 -11.79 47.75
C ASP A 4 -64.19 -12.99 48.71
N ASN A 5 -64.04 -14.21 48.20
CA ASN A 5 -63.91 -15.40 49.03
C ASN A 5 -62.56 -15.30 49.74
N VAL A 6 -62.55 -14.70 50.92
CA VAL A 6 -61.33 -14.52 51.72
C VAL A 6 -60.99 -15.84 52.41
N ASN A 7 -60.00 -16.53 51.87
CA ASN A 7 -59.39 -17.68 52.53
C ASN A 7 -58.36 -17.23 53.56
N THR A 8 -58.32 -17.88 54.72
CA THR A 8 -57.38 -17.56 55.80
C THR A 8 -56.29 -18.63 55.89
N VAL A 9 -55.02 -18.20 55.86
CA VAL A 9 -53.86 -19.07 56.08
C VAL A 9 -53.38 -18.91 57.52
N LYS A 10 -53.28 -20.01 58.26
CA LYS A 10 -52.77 -20.01 59.64
C LYS A 10 -51.25 -20.22 59.63
N TYR A 11 -50.52 -19.40 60.39
CA TYR A 11 -49.07 -19.50 60.55
C TYR A 11 -48.64 -19.04 61.96
N PRO A 12 -47.44 -19.41 62.44
CA PRO A 12 -47.01 -19.09 63.81
C PRO A 12 -46.91 -17.58 64.09
N ALA A 13 -47.23 -17.16 65.31
CA ALA A 13 -47.19 -15.74 65.72
C ALA A 13 -45.80 -15.10 65.55
N LEU A 14 -44.72 -15.85 65.76
CA LEU A 14 -43.36 -15.37 65.53
C LEU A 14 -43.06 -15.07 64.06
N LEU A 15 -43.69 -15.82 63.13
CA LEU A 15 -43.57 -15.56 61.70
C LEU A 15 -44.34 -14.31 61.30
N ASP A 16 -45.44 -13.99 61.99
CA ASP A 16 -46.22 -12.76 61.74
C ASP A 16 -45.40 -11.48 61.92
N ILE A 17 -44.51 -11.46 62.92
CA ILE A 17 -43.61 -10.34 63.16
C ILE A 17 -42.67 -10.14 61.96
N LYS A 18 -42.08 -11.23 61.44
CA LYS A 18 -41.21 -11.18 60.26
C LYS A 18 -42.00 -10.76 59.02
N PHE A 19 -43.21 -11.31 58.85
CA PHE A 19 -44.07 -11.02 57.72
C PHE A 19 -44.52 -9.56 57.70
N ALA A 20 -44.89 -9.00 58.87
CA ALA A 20 -45.19 -7.58 59.03
C ALA A 20 -43.97 -6.72 58.65
N LYS A 21 -42.79 -7.06 59.15
CA LYS A 21 -41.56 -6.31 58.88
C LYS A 21 -41.22 -6.27 57.39
N VAL A 22 -41.33 -7.40 56.68
CA VAL A 22 -41.08 -7.48 55.24
C VAL A 22 -42.13 -6.67 54.47
N ALA A 23 -43.42 -6.82 54.80
CA ALA A 23 -44.49 -6.08 54.17
C ALA A 23 -44.30 -4.55 54.32
N SER A 24 -44.01 -4.09 55.55
CA SER A 24 -43.72 -2.69 55.83
C SER A 24 -42.47 -2.18 55.12
N SER A 25 -41.40 -2.98 55.02
CA SER A 25 -40.17 -2.59 54.29
C SER A 25 -40.39 -2.39 52.80
N LEU A 26 -41.37 -3.10 52.22
CA LEU A 26 -41.75 -3.02 50.81
C LEU A 26 -42.90 -2.02 50.56
N GLY A 27 -43.42 -1.37 51.60
CA GLY A 27 -44.52 -0.41 51.50
C GLY A 27 -45.86 -1.02 51.08
N ILE A 28 -46.06 -2.32 51.29
CA ILE A 28 -47.28 -3.05 50.88
C ILE A 28 -47.96 -3.73 52.06
N THR A 29 -49.23 -4.07 51.92
CA THR A 29 -49.95 -4.83 52.95
C THR A 29 -49.50 -6.29 52.98
N LYS A 30 -49.67 -6.95 54.13
CA LYS A 30 -49.43 -8.40 54.29
C LYS A 30 -50.18 -9.22 53.24
N ARG A 31 -51.43 -8.86 52.93
CA ARG A 31 -52.26 -9.54 51.91
C ARG A 31 -51.62 -9.43 50.52
N GLU A 32 -51.20 -8.23 50.12
CA GLU A 32 -50.56 -8.00 48.82
C GLU A 32 -49.21 -8.71 48.71
N LEU A 33 -48.42 -8.72 49.79
CA LEU A 33 -47.16 -9.47 49.82
C LEU A 33 -47.40 -10.96 49.60
N PHE A 34 -48.40 -11.56 50.27
CA PHE A 34 -48.75 -12.96 50.10
C PHE A 34 -49.18 -13.28 48.65
N VAL A 35 -50.07 -12.47 48.07
CA VAL A 35 -50.51 -12.67 46.68
C VAL A 35 -49.31 -12.62 45.73
N LYS A 36 -48.44 -11.62 45.86
CA LYS A 36 -47.23 -11.48 45.03
C LYS A 36 -46.27 -12.67 45.21
N MET A 37 -46.08 -13.17 46.43
CA MET A 37 -45.26 -14.35 46.69
C MET A 37 -45.82 -15.58 45.98
N VAL A 38 -47.12 -15.85 46.12
CA VAL A 38 -47.78 -16.99 45.47
C VAL A 38 -47.69 -16.87 43.95
N GLU A 39 -47.98 -15.70 43.37
CA GLU A 39 -47.84 -15.47 41.93
C GLU A 39 -46.39 -15.63 41.45
N TYR A 40 -45.42 -15.13 42.21
CA TYR A 40 -44.01 -15.24 41.88
C TYR A 40 -43.57 -16.71 41.81
N PHE A 41 -43.84 -17.52 42.84
CA PHE A 41 -43.47 -18.94 42.83
C PHE A 41 -44.24 -19.73 41.78
N TYR A 42 -45.53 -19.41 41.57
CA TYR A 42 -46.33 -20.06 40.55
C TYR A 42 -45.82 -19.78 39.13
N ARG A 43 -45.40 -18.54 38.81
CA ARG A 43 -44.90 -18.14 37.50
C ARG A 43 -43.46 -18.59 37.25
N THR A 44 -42.58 -18.40 38.25
CA THR A 44 -41.15 -18.70 38.10
C THR A 44 -40.81 -20.17 38.32
N LYS A 45 -41.74 -20.96 38.88
CA LYS A 45 -41.55 -22.37 39.26
C LYS A 45 -40.35 -22.58 40.19
N LYS A 46 -39.91 -21.53 40.88
CA LYS A 46 -38.85 -21.60 41.89
C LYS A 46 -39.34 -22.38 43.11
N ASP A 47 -38.44 -23.13 43.71
CA ASP A 47 -38.69 -23.82 44.97
C ASP A 47 -38.62 -22.79 46.13
N PRO A 48 -39.72 -22.57 46.89
CA PRO A 48 -39.70 -21.69 48.06
C PRO A 48 -38.73 -22.13 49.16
N SER A 49 -38.24 -23.37 49.09
CA SER A 49 -37.26 -23.96 50.02
C SER A 49 -35.81 -23.66 49.61
N ASP A 50 -35.57 -23.25 48.36
CA ASP A 50 -34.24 -22.84 47.87
C ASP A 50 -33.96 -21.38 48.23
N ILE A 51 -33.57 -21.16 49.49
CA ILE A 51 -33.30 -19.82 50.05
C ILE A 51 -32.10 -19.14 49.36
N ASN A 52 -31.18 -19.92 48.80
CA ASN A 52 -29.93 -19.43 48.21
C ASN A 52 -30.01 -19.18 46.70
N ASP A 53 -31.13 -19.52 46.04
CA ASP A 53 -31.30 -19.44 44.58
C ASP A 53 -30.18 -20.26 43.86
N ASP A 54 -29.81 -21.41 44.41
CA ASP A 54 -28.67 -22.22 43.94
C ASP A 54 -28.87 -22.71 42.50
N LEU A 55 -30.13 -22.97 42.11
CA LEU A 55 -30.48 -23.30 40.73
C LEU A 55 -30.18 -22.13 39.77
N LEU A 56 -30.48 -20.89 40.16
CA LEU A 56 -30.20 -19.71 39.35
C LEU A 56 -28.69 -19.50 39.20
N LYS A 57 -27.94 -19.57 40.31
CA LYS A 57 -26.48 -19.44 40.31
C LYS A 57 -25.81 -20.50 39.45
N SER A 58 -26.27 -21.76 39.55
CA SER A 58 -25.72 -22.84 38.75
C SER A 58 -26.00 -22.67 37.26
N SER A 59 -27.19 -22.19 36.89
CA SER A 59 -27.55 -21.90 35.50
C SER A 59 -26.69 -20.77 34.92
N PHE A 60 -26.50 -19.71 35.70
CA PHE A 60 -25.65 -18.58 35.30
C PHE A 60 -24.19 -18.99 35.13
N ALA A 61 -23.64 -19.78 36.06
CA ALA A 61 -22.29 -20.31 35.97
C ALA A 61 -22.10 -21.22 34.74
N LYS A 62 -23.09 -22.08 34.44
CA LYS A 62 -23.08 -22.92 33.23
C LYS A 62 -23.09 -22.07 31.96
N SER A 63 -23.96 -21.07 31.90
CA SER A 63 -24.07 -20.15 30.76
C SER A 63 -22.74 -19.41 30.52
N HIS A 64 -22.12 -18.86 31.56
CA HIS A 64 -20.80 -18.25 31.46
C HIS A 64 -19.72 -19.21 30.98
N LYS A 65 -19.71 -20.44 31.50
CA LYS A 65 -18.77 -21.46 31.05
C LYS A 65 -18.91 -21.76 29.56
N VAL A 66 -20.14 -21.80 29.04
CA VAL A 66 -20.41 -21.99 27.61
C VAL A 66 -19.87 -20.82 26.80
N TYR A 67 -20.18 -19.57 27.18
CA TYR A 67 -19.67 -18.39 26.48
C TYR A 67 -18.14 -18.33 26.48
N THR A 68 -17.49 -18.55 27.63
CA THR A 68 -16.03 -18.58 27.70
C THR A 68 -15.43 -19.67 26.81
N SER A 69 -16.04 -20.86 26.77
CA SER A 69 -15.56 -21.94 25.92
C SER A 69 -15.74 -21.63 24.44
N PHE A 70 -16.85 -20.99 24.07
CA PHE A 70 -17.11 -20.52 22.72
C PHE A 70 -16.08 -19.47 22.28
N ILE A 71 -15.81 -18.47 23.12
CA ILE A 71 -14.80 -17.43 22.85
C ILE A 71 -13.42 -18.07 22.66
N LYS A 72 -13.01 -18.97 23.55
CA LYS A 72 -11.74 -19.70 23.41
C LYS A 72 -11.66 -20.49 22.10
N THR A 73 -12.77 -21.10 21.70
CA THR A 73 -12.85 -21.85 20.44
C THR A 73 -12.74 -20.91 19.23
N GLN A 74 -13.42 -19.76 19.25
CA GLN A 74 -13.28 -18.74 18.20
C GLN A 74 -11.85 -18.18 18.13
N GLU A 75 -11.22 -17.96 19.28
CA GLU A 75 -9.86 -17.47 19.34
C GLU A 75 -8.89 -18.45 18.68
N GLN A 76 -9.00 -19.73 19.01
CA GLN A 76 -8.14 -20.79 18.45
C GLN A 76 -8.40 -21.08 16.98
N LEU A 77 -9.67 -21.13 16.57
CA LEU A 77 -10.04 -21.54 15.21
C LEU A 77 -10.00 -20.40 14.20
N LEU A 78 -10.13 -19.14 14.65
CA LEU A 78 -10.31 -18.00 13.75
C LEU A 78 -9.34 -16.87 14.05
N LEU A 79 -9.35 -16.31 15.26
CA LEU A 79 -8.60 -15.08 15.54
C LEU A 79 -7.09 -15.28 15.45
N ILE A 80 -6.55 -16.35 16.03
CA ILE A 80 -5.13 -16.68 15.96
C ILE A 80 -4.69 -16.94 14.51
N PRO A 81 -5.34 -17.84 13.74
CA PRO A 81 -4.98 -18.07 12.34
C PRO A 81 -5.06 -16.80 11.47
N MET A 82 -6.06 -15.95 11.69
CA MET A 82 -6.17 -14.68 10.96
C MET A 82 -4.99 -13.76 11.24
N LYS A 83 -4.57 -13.63 12.49
CA LYS A 83 -3.41 -12.83 12.88
C LYS A 83 -2.14 -13.37 12.23
N GLU A 84 -1.92 -14.68 12.28
CA GLU A 84 -0.76 -15.32 11.66
C GLU A 84 -0.73 -15.15 10.13
N ALA A 85 -1.89 -15.30 9.47
CA ALA A 85 -2.01 -15.08 8.03
C ALA A 85 -1.72 -13.63 7.66
N MET A 86 -2.21 -12.68 8.45
CA MET A 86 -1.96 -11.25 8.25
C MET A 86 -0.48 -10.91 8.41
N ASP A 87 0.20 -11.44 9.44
CA ASP A 87 1.63 -11.24 9.63
C ASP A 87 2.45 -11.78 8.45
N LYS A 88 2.11 -12.97 7.96
CA LYS A 88 2.73 -13.56 6.76
C LYS A 88 2.51 -12.70 5.52
N MET A 89 1.29 -12.19 5.33
CA MET A 89 0.97 -11.30 4.22
C MET A 89 1.81 -10.02 4.27
N ILE A 90 1.92 -9.39 5.45
CA ILE A 90 2.75 -8.20 5.66
C ILE A 90 4.22 -8.48 5.35
N SER A 91 4.75 -9.62 5.81
CA SER A 91 6.12 -10.03 5.49
C SER A 91 6.34 -10.19 3.99
N ASN A 92 5.45 -10.91 3.31
CA ASN A 92 5.53 -11.10 1.86
C ASN A 92 5.46 -9.76 1.10
N GLN A 93 4.63 -8.82 1.56
CA GLN A 93 4.55 -7.48 0.96
C GLN A 93 5.86 -6.69 1.13
N LYS A 94 6.52 -6.80 2.29
CA LYS A 94 7.84 -6.19 2.50
C LYS A 94 8.88 -6.78 1.54
N ASP A 95 8.87 -8.09 1.35
CA ASP A 95 9.78 -8.76 0.43
C ASP A 95 9.53 -8.35 -1.03
N ILE A 96 8.26 -8.26 -1.45
CA ILE A 96 7.90 -7.77 -2.79
C ILE A 96 8.44 -6.34 -3.00
N VAL A 97 8.23 -5.45 -2.04
CA VAL A 97 8.75 -4.07 -2.12
C VAL A 97 10.27 -4.05 -2.19
N LYS A 98 10.94 -4.91 -1.40
CA LYS A 98 12.39 -5.06 -1.45
C LYS A 98 12.86 -5.51 -2.83
N TYR A 99 12.28 -6.58 -3.39
CA TYR A 99 12.63 -7.06 -4.72
C TYR A 99 12.35 -6.04 -5.81
N PHE A 100 11.26 -5.29 -5.72
CA PHE A 100 10.95 -4.23 -6.66
C PHE A 100 12.03 -3.13 -6.63
N ASN A 101 12.44 -2.69 -5.45
CA ASN A 101 13.52 -1.71 -5.29
C ASN A 101 14.87 -2.26 -5.76
N GLU A 102 15.19 -3.50 -5.44
CA GLU A 102 16.49 -4.09 -5.78
C GLU A 102 16.61 -4.42 -7.27
N GLN A 103 15.55 -4.92 -7.90
CA GLN A 103 15.60 -5.30 -9.31
C GLN A 103 15.18 -4.17 -10.22
N VAL A 104 13.98 -3.62 -10.05
CA VAL A 104 13.41 -2.66 -11.01
C VAL A 104 14.14 -1.33 -10.93
N VAL A 105 14.32 -0.78 -9.72
CA VAL A 105 14.95 0.54 -9.58
C VAL A 105 16.44 0.49 -9.96
N ASN A 106 17.17 -0.56 -9.54
CA ASN A 106 18.59 -0.65 -9.91
C ASN A 106 18.79 -1.00 -11.39
N ALA A 107 17.97 -1.86 -11.98
CA ALA A 107 18.02 -2.11 -13.42
C ALA A 107 17.74 -0.82 -14.21
N ASN A 108 16.72 -0.06 -13.81
CA ASN A 108 16.41 1.23 -14.43
C ASN A 108 17.57 2.23 -14.29
N LYS A 109 18.23 2.30 -13.13
CA LYS A 109 19.44 3.12 -12.93
C LYS A 109 20.58 2.68 -13.87
N SER A 110 20.82 1.38 -14.00
CA SER A 110 21.85 0.85 -14.90
C SER A 110 21.54 1.15 -16.36
N ILE A 111 20.28 0.99 -16.78
CA ILE A 111 19.83 1.27 -18.14
C ILE A 111 19.99 2.76 -18.44
N LEU A 112 19.56 3.64 -17.54
CA LEU A 112 19.72 5.09 -17.69
C LEU A 112 21.19 5.50 -17.81
N LYS A 113 22.07 4.91 -16.99
CA LYS A 113 23.51 5.17 -17.08
C LYS A 113 24.07 4.75 -18.44
N ASN A 114 23.74 3.55 -18.92
CA ASN A 114 24.19 3.07 -20.22
C ASN A 114 23.64 3.94 -21.36
N GLN A 115 22.36 4.36 -21.29
CA GLN A 115 21.77 5.26 -22.25
C GLN A 115 22.49 6.60 -22.29
N GLN A 116 22.85 7.17 -21.13
CA GLN A 116 23.62 8.40 -21.06
C GLN A 116 25.00 8.25 -21.71
N GLU A 117 25.70 7.14 -21.46
CA GLU A 117 26.99 6.84 -22.09
C GLU A 117 26.86 6.70 -23.62
N HIS A 118 25.80 6.04 -24.10
CA HIS A 118 25.52 5.94 -25.53
C HIS A 118 25.22 7.29 -26.17
N ILE A 119 24.42 8.14 -25.52
CA ILE A 119 24.12 9.49 -26.00
C ILE A 119 25.41 10.31 -26.13
N SER A 120 26.28 10.28 -25.13
CA SER A 120 27.56 11.01 -25.17
C SER A 120 28.46 10.54 -26.31
N LYS A 121 28.58 9.23 -26.54
CA LYS A 121 29.34 8.68 -27.69
C LYS A 121 28.72 9.07 -29.03
N LEU A 122 27.40 9.12 -29.10
CA LEU A 122 26.68 9.48 -30.32
C LEU A 122 26.89 10.96 -30.65
N GLN A 123 26.86 11.85 -29.65
CA GLN A 123 27.20 13.27 -29.80
C GLN A 123 28.65 13.48 -30.27
N GLU A 124 29.60 12.71 -29.73
CA GLU A 124 30.99 12.76 -30.18
C GLU A 124 31.13 12.34 -31.65
N THR A 125 30.45 11.25 -32.02
CA THR A 125 30.44 10.75 -33.41
C THR A 125 29.78 11.74 -34.37
N GLU A 126 28.68 12.35 -33.95
CA GLU A 126 27.97 13.39 -34.70
C GLU A 126 28.88 14.60 -34.94
N ASN A 127 29.59 15.07 -33.91
CA ASN A 127 30.56 16.16 -34.05
C ASN A 127 31.70 15.82 -35.03
N LEU A 128 32.20 14.58 -35.02
CA LEU A 128 33.23 14.14 -35.97
C LEU A 128 32.68 14.10 -37.40
N LEU A 129 31.45 13.65 -37.60
CA LEU A 129 30.80 13.65 -38.90
C LEU A 129 30.59 15.07 -39.43
N VAL A 130 30.13 15.99 -38.59
CA VAL A 130 29.96 17.40 -38.95
C VAL A 130 31.32 17.98 -39.39
N LYS A 131 32.38 17.80 -38.61
CA LYS A 131 33.74 18.25 -38.96
C LYS A 131 34.23 17.64 -40.28
N ALA A 132 33.95 16.37 -40.53
CA ALA A 132 34.34 15.71 -41.77
C ALA A 132 33.60 16.29 -42.98
N ILE A 133 32.30 16.59 -42.84
CA ILE A 133 31.48 17.23 -43.88
C ILE A 133 31.98 18.65 -44.14
N GLU A 134 32.17 19.46 -43.09
CA GLU A 134 32.70 20.82 -43.20
C GLU A 134 34.09 20.84 -43.85
N GLY A 135 34.97 19.93 -43.45
CA GLY A 135 36.30 19.78 -44.05
C GLY A 135 36.22 19.44 -45.54
N LYS A 136 35.31 18.54 -45.93
CA LYS A 136 35.07 18.20 -47.35
C LYS A 136 34.58 19.40 -48.15
N GLU A 137 33.62 20.16 -47.65
CA GLU A 137 33.10 21.35 -48.35
C GLU A 137 34.16 22.47 -48.44
N LYS A 138 34.96 22.66 -47.39
CA LYS A 138 36.09 23.59 -47.40
C LYS A 138 37.13 23.20 -48.44
N LEU A 139 37.47 21.90 -48.52
CA LEU A 139 38.43 21.39 -49.50
C LEU A 139 37.94 21.61 -50.93
N LYS A 140 36.67 21.32 -51.22
CA LYS A 140 36.06 21.61 -52.53
C LYS A 140 36.15 23.10 -52.90
N THR A 141 35.82 23.97 -51.94
CA THR A 141 35.87 25.43 -52.13
C THR A 141 37.28 25.90 -52.45
N ASN A 142 38.27 25.43 -51.70
CA ASN A 142 39.67 25.77 -51.94
C ASN A 142 40.17 25.25 -53.30
N PHE A 143 39.78 24.03 -53.69
CA PHE A 143 40.11 23.49 -55.01
C PHE A 143 39.50 24.31 -56.15
N LEU A 144 38.23 24.74 -56.02
CA LEU A 144 37.59 25.61 -56.99
C LEU A 144 38.30 26.96 -57.11
N LEU A 145 38.74 27.55 -56.00
CA LEU A 145 39.51 28.80 -56.01
C LEU A 145 40.83 28.65 -56.76
N ILE A 146 41.59 27.59 -56.48
CA ILE A 146 42.86 27.30 -57.17
C ILE A 146 42.61 27.06 -58.66
N LEU A 147 41.59 26.27 -59.02
CA LEU A 147 41.26 25.96 -60.40
C LEU A 147 40.85 27.21 -61.18
N ASN A 148 39.98 28.05 -60.62
CA ASN A 148 39.54 29.29 -61.24
C ASN A 148 40.71 30.27 -61.41
N GLY A 149 41.59 30.37 -60.39
CA GLY A 149 42.82 31.15 -60.49
C GLY A 149 43.75 30.64 -61.59
N TYR A 150 43.92 29.32 -61.71
CA TYR A 150 44.69 28.71 -62.80
C TYR A 150 44.10 29.02 -64.18
N ILE A 151 42.78 28.84 -64.36
CA ILE A 151 42.10 29.10 -65.64
C ILE A 151 42.33 30.56 -66.06
N ARG A 152 42.07 31.50 -65.15
CA ARG A 152 42.25 32.93 -65.41
C ARG A 152 43.69 33.28 -65.80
N ASN A 153 44.66 32.86 -64.98
CA ASN A 153 46.07 33.16 -65.24
C ASN A 153 46.57 32.49 -66.53
N ARG A 154 46.04 31.31 -66.88
CA ARG A 154 46.36 30.63 -68.14
C ARG A 154 45.81 31.38 -69.34
N GLU A 155 44.58 31.88 -69.27
CA GLU A 155 43.97 32.69 -70.33
C GLU A 155 44.74 34.00 -70.56
N GLU A 156 45.24 34.62 -69.49
CA GLU A 156 46.07 35.84 -69.54
C GLU A 156 47.46 35.62 -70.18
N LEU A 157 48.01 34.39 -70.12
CA LEU A 157 49.37 34.09 -70.60
C LEU A 157 49.51 33.89 -72.13
N GLY A 158 48.42 33.62 -72.87
CA GLY A 158 48.45 33.39 -74.32
C GLY A 158 49.29 32.18 -74.79
N SER A 159 49.45 31.99 -76.11
CA SER A 159 50.05 30.76 -76.70
C SER A 159 51.59 30.68 -76.70
N PHE A 160 52.32 31.74 -76.36
CA PHE A 160 53.77 31.84 -76.65
C PHE A 160 54.71 31.95 -75.44
N LYS A 161 54.26 31.59 -74.22
CA LYS A 161 55.05 31.73 -72.99
C LYS A 161 55.25 30.42 -72.22
N ALA A 162 56.13 29.55 -72.73
CA ALA A 162 56.39 28.23 -72.16
C ALA A 162 56.89 28.25 -70.71
N ARG A 163 57.86 29.13 -70.39
CA ARG A 163 58.45 29.25 -69.05
C ARG A 163 57.46 29.72 -67.99
N GLU A 164 56.68 30.76 -68.32
CA GLU A 164 55.63 31.28 -67.41
C GLU A 164 54.48 30.28 -67.20
N ARG A 165 54.22 29.41 -68.19
CA ARG A 165 53.28 28.29 -68.05
C ARG A 165 53.80 27.22 -67.10
N GLU A 166 55.09 26.87 -67.17
CA GLU A 166 55.75 25.95 -66.23
C GLU A 166 55.67 26.49 -64.79
N ASP A 167 56.00 27.77 -64.60
CA ASP A 167 55.96 28.43 -63.29
C ASP A 167 54.53 28.49 -62.72
N LEU A 168 53.51 28.72 -63.57
CA LEU A 168 52.11 28.68 -63.17
C LEU A 168 51.69 27.26 -62.71
N ILE A 169 52.13 26.22 -63.41
CA ILE A 169 51.85 24.82 -63.05
C ILE A 169 52.53 24.47 -61.72
N GLU A 170 53.78 24.86 -61.54
CA GLU A 170 54.55 24.67 -60.30
C GLU A 170 53.85 25.36 -59.10
N ASN A 171 53.38 26.59 -59.30
CA ASN A 171 52.66 27.35 -58.27
C ASN A 171 51.32 26.72 -57.89
N VAL A 172 50.54 26.23 -58.87
CA VAL A 172 49.28 25.52 -58.59
C VAL A 172 49.53 24.21 -57.86
N ARG A 173 50.57 23.46 -58.24
CA ARG A 173 50.98 22.24 -57.52
C ARG A 173 51.34 22.53 -56.06
N LYS A 174 52.07 23.63 -55.80
CA LYS A 174 52.38 24.08 -54.44
C LYS A 174 51.13 24.48 -53.66
N GLN A 175 50.18 25.16 -54.30
CA GLN A 175 48.90 25.52 -53.67
C GLN A 175 48.09 24.28 -53.31
N ILE A 176 48.01 23.28 -54.20
CA ILE A 176 47.33 22.00 -53.94
C ILE A 176 48.05 21.22 -52.82
N ALA A 177 49.38 21.20 -52.80
CA ALA A 177 50.16 20.54 -51.76
C ALA A 177 50.03 21.21 -50.38
N SER A 178 49.55 22.46 -50.34
CA SER A 178 49.32 23.24 -49.11
C SER A 178 47.87 23.21 -48.59
N LEU A 179 46.98 22.45 -49.25
CA LEU A 179 45.60 22.21 -48.82
C LEU A 179 45.51 21.17 -47.69
#